data_AF-A0A0Q9K9B2-F1
#
_entry.id   AF-A0A0Q9K9B2-F1
#
_cell.length_a   1.000
_cell.length_b   1.000
_cell.length_c   1.000
_cell.angle_alpha   90.00
_cell.angle_beta   90.00
_cell.angle_gamma   90.00
#
_symmetry.space_group_name_H-M   'P 1'
#
loop_
_entity.id
_entity.type
_entity.pdbx_description
1 polymer ?
#
loop_
_entity_poly.entity_id
_entity_poly.type
_entity_poly.pdbx_seq_one_letter_code
_entity_poly.pdbx_strand_id
1 'polypeptide(L)'
;MIAARHRAAAVASVLTTLLLAGCGGESGAPDSTPAGAVVLSENQPSSIEGVQVVATSVDGDSATLSVTAQGPATETDVTEGADVTIGDASFRVEAVWSEGDGDQPGGMGGRVMVVPADG
;
A
#
# COMPACT_ATOMS: atom_id res chain seq x y z
N MET A 1 -59.19 23.16 22.80
CA MET A 1 -57.88 22.75 22.27
C MET A 1 -58.05 21.43 21.55
N ILE A 2 -57.98 21.41 20.21
CA ILE A 2 -58.06 20.18 19.42
C ILE A 2 -56.75 20.09 18.65
N ALA A 3 -55.82 19.32 19.20
CA ALA A 3 -54.49 19.14 18.66
C ALA A 3 -54.49 17.97 17.65
N ALA A 4 -54.28 18.36 16.41
CA ALA A 4 -53.24 17.84 15.53
C ALA A 4 -53.08 16.31 15.33
N ARG A 5 -53.37 15.96 14.08
CA ARG A 5 -52.44 15.34 13.11
C ARG A 5 -52.38 13.81 13.04
N HIS A 6 -52.81 13.35 11.87
CA HIS A 6 -52.73 12.01 11.30
C HIS A 6 -51.43 11.29 11.66
N ARG A 7 -51.59 10.19 12.40
CA ARG A 7 -50.55 9.21 12.71
C ARG A 7 -50.44 8.19 11.57
N ALA A 8 -49.28 7.53 11.55
CA ALA A 8 -48.87 6.42 10.70
C ALA A 8 -48.20 6.83 9.37
N ALA A 9 -47.02 7.44 9.49
CA ALA A 9 -46.01 7.35 8.44
C ALA A 9 -45.53 5.90 8.34
N ALA A 10 -45.52 5.40 7.11
CA ALA A 10 -45.24 4.03 6.73
C ALA A 10 -43.81 3.61 7.11
N VAL A 11 -43.72 2.36 7.57
CA VAL A 11 -42.49 1.61 7.81
C VAL A 11 -41.81 1.36 6.46
N ALA A 12 -40.64 1.96 6.24
CA ALA A 12 -39.75 1.61 5.14
C ALA A 12 -38.47 1.02 5.74
N SER A 13 -38.51 -0.30 5.96
CA SER A 13 -37.36 -1.11 6.34
C SER A 13 -36.44 -1.23 5.12
N VAL A 14 -35.47 -0.33 4.99
CA VAL A 14 -34.35 -0.51 4.05
C VAL A 14 -33.22 -1.18 4.82
N LEU A 15 -33.25 -2.51 4.77
CA LEU A 15 -32.21 -3.41 5.24
C LEU A 15 -31.10 -3.44 4.16
N THR A 16 -30.20 -2.46 4.16
CA THR A 16 -28.98 -2.53 3.32
C THR A 16 -27.83 -3.06 4.17
N THR A 17 -27.77 -4.38 4.31
CA THR A 17 -26.57 -5.09 4.76
C THR A 17 -25.53 -5.00 3.65
N LEU A 18 -24.73 -3.93 3.63
CA LEU A 18 -23.46 -3.94 2.91
C LEU A 18 -22.45 -4.72 3.76
N LEU A 19 -22.53 -6.05 3.62
CA LEU A 19 -21.45 -6.98 3.94
C LEU A 19 -20.34 -6.77 2.90
N LEU A 20 -19.50 -5.76 3.09
CA LEU A 20 -18.11 -5.89 2.66
C LEU A 20 -17.31 -6.23 3.91
N ALA A 21 -17.23 -7.54 4.15
CA ALA A 21 -16.07 -8.12 4.78
C ALA A 21 -14.86 -7.76 3.92
N GLY A 22 -14.28 -6.58 4.15
CA GLY A 22 -12.85 -6.40 3.99
C GLY A 22 -12.22 -7.32 5.03
N CYS A 23 -12.07 -8.58 4.65
CA CYS A 23 -11.30 -9.55 5.40
C CYS A 23 -9.91 -8.93 5.49
N GLY A 24 -9.55 -8.44 6.68
CA GLY A 24 -8.18 -8.10 7.02
C GLY A 24 -7.38 -9.39 6.90
N GLY A 25 -6.87 -9.64 5.70
CA GLY A 25 -5.74 -10.53 5.51
C GLY A 25 -4.57 -9.79 6.10
N GLU A 26 -3.84 -10.45 7.00
CA GLU A 26 -2.50 -10.02 7.34
C GLU A 26 -1.76 -9.75 6.02
N SER A 27 -1.32 -8.51 5.79
CA SER A 27 -0.47 -8.16 4.66
C SER A 27 0.85 -8.92 4.86
N GLY A 28 0.87 -10.15 4.38
CA GLY A 28 1.99 -11.07 4.46
C GLY A 28 2.77 -11.08 3.15
N ALA A 29 3.92 -11.72 3.17
CA ALA A 29 4.72 -11.89 1.96
C ALA A 29 3.89 -12.58 0.87
N PRO A 30 3.93 -12.11 -0.39
CA PRO A 30 3.25 -12.77 -1.48
C PRO A 30 3.83 -14.17 -1.74
N ASP A 31 2.99 -15.11 -2.19
CA ASP A 31 3.39 -16.52 -2.43
C ASP A 31 4.44 -16.69 -3.55
N SER A 32 4.59 -15.68 -4.40
CA SER A 32 5.52 -15.71 -5.53
C SER A 32 6.04 -14.31 -5.86
N THR A 33 7.20 -14.27 -6.51
CA THR A 33 7.82 -13.03 -7.00
C THR A 33 7.79 -13.06 -8.53
N PRO A 34 6.97 -12.21 -9.18
CA PRO A 34 6.92 -12.12 -10.64
C PRO A 34 8.28 -11.84 -11.28
N ALA A 35 8.45 -12.21 -12.54
CA ALA A 35 9.68 -11.90 -13.28
C ALA A 35 9.86 -10.38 -13.39
N GLY A 36 11.09 -9.90 -13.13
CA GLY A 36 11.39 -8.47 -13.14
C GLY A 36 10.93 -7.70 -11.89
N ALA A 37 10.30 -8.37 -10.92
CA ALA A 37 9.96 -7.75 -9.64
C ALA A 37 11.24 -7.37 -8.86
N VAL A 38 11.17 -6.25 -8.16
CA VAL A 38 12.18 -5.80 -7.21
C VAL A 38 11.56 -5.74 -5.82
N VAL A 39 12.20 -6.37 -4.85
CA VAL A 39 11.81 -6.31 -3.44
C VAL A 39 12.72 -5.32 -2.72
N LEU A 40 12.13 -4.26 -2.21
CA LEU A 40 12.77 -3.23 -1.40
C LEU A 40 12.65 -3.61 0.06
N SER A 41 13.76 -3.59 0.79
CA SER A 41 13.77 -3.72 2.24
C SER A 41 13.68 -2.34 2.88
N GLU A 42 12.85 -2.22 3.91
CA GLU A 42 12.67 -0.97 4.64
C GLU A 42 14.00 -0.43 5.20
N ASN A 43 14.20 0.88 5.06
CA ASN A 43 15.40 1.63 5.43
C ASN A 43 16.70 1.12 4.78
N GLN A 44 16.61 0.30 3.73
CA GLN A 44 17.76 -0.18 2.97
C GLN A 44 17.75 0.36 1.54
N PRO A 45 18.83 1.02 1.09
CA PRO A 45 18.92 1.50 -0.27
C PRO A 45 19.02 0.34 -1.25
N SER A 46 18.19 0.40 -2.29
CA SER A 46 18.20 -0.48 -3.45
C SER A 46 18.45 0.32 -4.72
N SER A 47 18.88 -0.34 -5.79
CA SER A 47 19.06 0.30 -7.10
C SER A 47 18.14 -0.32 -8.13
N ILE A 48 17.32 0.51 -8.78
CA ILE A 48 16.42 0.14 -9.86
C ILE A 48 16.80 1.02 -11.06
N GLU A 49 17.24 0.40 -12.15
CA GLU A 49 17.68 1.10 -13.37
C GLU A 49 18.71 2.23 -13.13
N GLY A 50 19.58 2.07 -12.13
CA GLY A 50 20.59 3.08 -11.76
C GLY A 50 20.08 4.22 -10.87
N VAL A 51 18.79 4.21 -10.52
CA VAL A 51 18.16 5.11 -9.54
C VAL A 51 18.21 4.49 -8.15
N GLN A 52 18.55 5.26 -7.13
CA GLN A 52 18.50 4.78 -5.74
C GLN A 52 17.08 4.92 -5.19
N VAL A 53 16.57 3.85 -4.60
CA VAL A 53 15.25 3.81 -3.97
C VAL A 53 15.37 3.29 -2.55
N VAL A 54 14.74 3.96 -1.60
CA VAL A 54 14.63 3.53 -0.20
C VAL A 54 13.15 3.46 0.15
N ALA A 55 12.69 2.29 0.61
CA ALA A 55 11.37 2.17 1.23
C ALA A 55 11.47 2.59 2.71
N THR A 56 10.52 3.38 3.19
CA THR A 56 10.42 3.83 4.58
C THR A 56 8.97 3.75 5.03
N SER A 57 8.75 3.79 6.35
CA SER A 57 7.40 3.86 6.94
C SER A 57 6.47 2.74 6.47
N VAL A 58 6.96 1.50 6.43
CA VAL A 58 6.16 0.36 5.98
C VAL A 58 5.17 -0.04 7.08
N ASP A 59 3.88 0.12 6.82
CA ASP A 59 2.81 -0.21 7.76
C ASP A 59 1.62 -0.82 7.01
N GLY A 60 1.30 -2.07 7.34
CA GLY A 60 0.23 -2.82 6.70
C GLY A 60 0.43 -2.93 5.19
N ASP A 61 -0.49 -2.33 4.42
CA ASP A 61 -0.50 -2.27 2.96
C ASP A 61 0.10 -0.97 2.37
N SER A 62 0.76 -0.15 3.20
CA SER A 62 1.26 1.18 2.83
C SER A 62 2.74 1.38 3.14
N ALA A 63 3.41 2.23 2.36
CA ALA A 63 4.81 2.60 2.54
C ALA A 63 5.09 3.98 1.93
N THR A 64 6.23 4.57 2.27
CA THR A 64 6.80 5.73 1.58
C THR A 64 8.00 5.28 0.76
N LEU A 65 8.07 5.67 -0.51
CA LEU A 65 9.24 5.46 -1.37
C LEU A 65 10.01 6.76 -1.51
N SER A 66 11.29 6.74 -1.16
CA SER A 66 12.24 7.82 -1.37
C SER A 66 13.10 7.50 -2.60
N VAL A 67 12.92 8.25 -3.68
CA VAL A 67 13.56 8.01 -4.98
C VAL A 67 14.58 9.11 -5.28
N THR A 68 15.83 8.71 -5.52
CA THR A 68 16.94 9.61 -5.85
C THR A 68 17.52 9.26 -7.22
N ALA A 69 17.11 10.01 -8.24
CA ALA A 69 17.62 9.86 -9.61
C ALA A 69 18.74 10.87 -9.90
N GLN A 70 18.43 12.16 -9.85
CA GLN A 70 19.40 13.26 -10.01
C GLN A 70 18.99 14.43 -9.11
N GLY A 71 19.81 14.73 -8.11
CA GLY A 71 19.53 15.80 -7.14
C GLY A 71 18.86 15.29 -5.86
N PRO A 72 18.00 16.08 -5.20
CA PRO A 72 17.38 15.68 -3.94
C PRO A 72 16.43 14.50 -4.12
N ALA A 73 16.27 13.70 -3.07
CA ALA A 73 15.30 12.63 -3.05
C ALA A 73 13.87 13.18 -3.15
N THR A 74 13.03 12.49 -3.90
CA THR A 74 11.58 12.74 -3.95
C THR A 74 10.88 11.63 -3.19
N GLU A 75 10.02 12.01 -2.24
CA GLU A 75 9.23 11.07 -1.45
C GLU A 75 7.84 10.90 -2.07
N THR A 76 7.32 9.68 -2.06
CA THR A 76 5.99 9.36 -2.57
C THR A 76 5.38 8.29 -1.68
N ASP A 77 4.24 8.59 -1.08
CA ASP A 77 3.45 7.61 -0.35
C ASP A 77 2.75 6.68 -1.33
N VAL A 78 2.82 5.39 -1.07
CA VAL A 78 2.28 4.34 -1.92
C VAL A 78 1.50 3.33 -1.10
N THR A 79 0.55 2.68 -1.76
CA THR A 79 -0.18 1.51 -1.24
C THR A 79 -0.10 0.38 -2.24
N GLU A 80 -0.39 -0.84 -1.81
CA GLU A 80 -0.55 -1.96 -2.73
C GLU A 80 -1.50 -1.62 -3.89
N GLY A 81 -1.11 -2.00 -5.10
CA GLY A 81 -1.79 -1.73 -6.35
C GLY A 81 -1.51 -0.36 -6.99
N ALA A 82 -0.83 0.56 -6.30
CA ALA A 82 -0.52 1.90 -6.81
C ALA A 82 0.57 1.86 -7.90
N ASP A 83 0.50 2.81 -8.83
CA ASP A 83 1.55 3.05 -9.82
C ASP A 83 2.53 4.11 -9.31
N VAL A 84 3.83 3.86 -9.50
CA VAL A 84 4.94 4.74 -9.12
C VAL A 84 5.96 4.84 -10.24
N THR A 85 6.47 6.05 -10.47
CA THR A 85 7.55 6.28 -11.42
C THR A 85 8.89 6.24 -10.69
N ILE A 86 9.81 5.38 -11.16
CA ILE A 86 11.16 5.25 -10.63
C ILE A 86 12.13 5.51 -11.79
N GLY A 87 12.81 6.66 -11.76
CA GLY A 87 13.58 7.12 -12.92
C GLY A 87 12.66 7.44 -14.10
N ASP A 88 12.93 6.80 -15.24
CA ASP A 88 12.15 6.97 -16.48
C ASP A 88 11.11 5.85 -16.69
N ALA A 89 11.05 4.87 -15.78
CA ALA A 89 10.17 3.71 -15.89
C ALA A 89 8.99 3.74 -14.91
N SER A 90 7.87 3.15 -15.32
CA SER A 90 6.67 2.99 -14.49
C SER A 90 6.65 1.62 -13.85
N PHE A 91 6.38 1.58 -12.56
CA PHE A 91 6.25 0.38 -11.75
C PHE A 91 4.90 0.36 -11.06
N ARG A 92 4.40 -0.83 -10.78
CA ARG A 92 3.25 -1.05 -9.91
C ARG A 92 3.73 -1.63 -8.59
N VAL A 93 3.21 -1.12 -7.48
CA VAL A 93 3.40 -1.71 -6.15
C VAL A 93 2.53 -2.97 -6.09
N GLU A 94 3.17 -4.13 -6.15
CA GLU A 94 2.46 -5.41 -6.18
C GLU A 94 2.10 -5.90 -4.78
N ALA A 95 2.95 -5.61 -3.80
CA ALA A 95 2.72 -6.00 -2.41
C ALA A 95 3.49 -5.09 -1.44
N VAL A 96 2.90 -4.86 -0.28
CA VAL A 96 3.54 -4.25 0.88
C VAL A 96 3.28 -5.15 2.08
N TRP A 97 4.33 -5.52 2.82
CA TRP A 97 4.19 -6.39 3.99
C TRP A 97 5.29 -6.15 5.00
N SER A 98 5.11 -6.67 6.21
CA SER A 98 6.14 -6.71 7.24
C SER A 98 6.44 -8.14 7.66
N GLU A 99 7.73 -8.48 7.74
CA GLU A 99 8.20 -9.77 8.27
C GLU A 99 8.41 -9.74 9.80
N GLY A 100 7.98 -8.66 10.48
CA GLY A 100 8.20 -8.39 11.90
C GLY A 100 9.50 -7.61 12.16
N ASP A 101 9.60 -6.95 13.31
CA ASP A 101 10.78 -6.16 13.66
C ASP A 101 12.06 -7.01 13.63
N GLY A 102 13.06 -6.57 12.86
CA GLY A 102 14.35 -7.26 12.78
C GLY A 102 15.20 -7.02 14.04
N ASP A 103 16.06 -7.98 14.37
CA ASP A 103 16.93 -7.91 15.56
C ASP A 103 18.02 -6.81 15.52
N GLN A 104 18.07 -6.01 14.45
CA GLN A 104 19.11 -4.99 14.23
C GLN A 104 18.54 -3.58 14.41
N PRO A 105 19.31 -2.64 15.00
CA PRO A 105 18.88 -1.26 15.11
C PRO A 105 18.64 -0.65 13.72
N GLY A 106 17.41 -0.17 13.48
CA GLY A 106 16.96 0.35 12.19
C GLY A 106 16.46 -0.71 11.21
N GLY A 107 16.56 -2.00 11.55
CA GLY A 107 16.02 -3.11 10.78
C GLY A 107 14.53 -3.26 11.05
N MET A 108 13.71 -2.42 10.43
CA MET A 108 12.28 -2.70 10.36
C MET A 108 12.07 -3.80 9.31
N GLY A 109 11.19 -4.76 9.60
CA GLY A 109 10.92 -5.92 8.73
C GLY A 109 10.11 -5.61 7.49
N GLY A 110 9.83 -4.33 7.23
CA GLY A 110 9.03 -3.89 6.11
C GLY A 110 9.65 -4.26 4.76
N ARG A 111 8.78 -4.59 3.82
CA ARG A 111 9.08 -4.94 2.44
C ARG A 111 8.08 -4.29 1.51
N VAL A 112 8.58 -3.86 0.36
CA VAL A 112 7.76 -3.37 -0.74
C VAL A 112 8.20 -4.09 -2.01
N MET A 113 7.28 -4.77 -2.69
CA MET A 113 7.54 -5.36 -4.01
C MET A 113 6.99 -4.45 -5.09
N VAL A 114 7.84 -4.07 -6.03
CA VAL A 114 7.45 -3.33 -7.23
C VAL A 114 7.70 -4.18 -8.47
N VAL A 115 6.80 -4.09 -9.44
CA VAL A 115 6.88 -4.79 -10.73
C VAL A 115 6.82 -3.78 -11.88
N PRO A 116 7.54 -3.97 -13.00
CA PRO A 116 7.38 -3.10 -14.16
C PRO A 116 5.92 -3.08 -14.65
N ALA A 117 5.38 -1.89 -14.93
CA ALA A 117 4.00 -1.74 -15.38
C ALA A 117 3.79 -2.17 -16.85
N ASP A 118 4.85 -2.11 -17.66
CA ASP A 118 4.88 -2.55 -19.06
C ASP A 118 5.53 -3.94 -19.16
N GLY A 119 4.75 -4.99 -18.94
CA GLY A 119 5.14 -6.40 -19.13
C GLY A 119 4.69 -6.97 -20.48
#